data_AF-A0A8S3JZW9-F1
#
_entry.id   AF-A0A8S3JZW9-F1
#
_cell.length_a   1.000
_cell.length_b   1.000
_cell.length_c   1.000
_cell.angle_alpha   90.00
_cell.angle_beta   90.00
_cell.angle_gamma   90.00
#
_symmetry.space_group_name_H-M   'P 1'
#
loop_
_entity.id
_entity.type
_entity.pdbx_description
1 polymer ?
#
loop_
_entity_poly.entity_id
_entity_poly.type
_entity_poly.pdbx_seq_one_letter_code
_entity_poly.pdbx_strand_id
1 'polypeptide(L)'
;GASCLGKVNDWFARIEMQLRGSPHSHMPVWVEDAPKYNGPQTDEKTRLAIVTFCDKYITTRFPSLEEVAELHNIIKEVQTHSRNHSKSCLKYHKTMCRFGFPRPVARRTFICEPIKADSDAQKEHCKTIKKVLTEMNATMNVLEKEKMLLWSDFDNLLIKYNWT
;
A
#
# COMPACT_ATOMS: atom_id res chain seq x y z
N GLY A 1 -17.76 -23.93 8.55
CA GLY A 1 -16.69 -23.59 7.58
C GLY A 1 -15.93 -22.39 8.10
N ALA A 2 -14.63 -22.33 7.89
CA ALA A 2 -13.80 -21.20 8.32
C ALA A 2 -14.30 -19.89 7.68
N SER A 3 -14.72 -18.93 8.50
CA SER A 3 -15.38 -17.70 8.08
C SER A 3 -14.47 -16.47 8.30
N CYS A 4 -13.17 -16.59 8.00
CA CYS A 4 -12.21 -15.51 8.25
C CYS A 4 -12.55 -14.21 7.50
N LEU A 5 -13.31 -14.29 6.40
CA LEU A 5 -13.79 -13.15 5.61
C LEU A 5 -15.33 -13.00 5.64
N GLY A 6 -16.06 -13.79 6.45
CA GLY A 6 -17.52 -13.92 6.39
C GLY A 6 -17.98 -15.21 5.72
N LYS A 7 -19.25 -15.27 5.28
CA LYS A 7 -19.77 -16.42 4.51
C LYS A 7 -19.30 -16.34 3.07
N VAL A 8 -18.50 -17.31 2.65
CA VAL A 8 -17.99 -17.41 1.27
C VAL A 8 -19.01 -18.14 0.42
N ASN A 9 -19.50 -17.47 -0.62
CA ASN A 9 -20.44 -18.05 -1.59
C ASN A 9 -19.72 -18.83 -2.67
N ASP A 10 -18.56 -18.35 -3.10
CA ASP A 10 -17.75 -18.97 -4.13
C ASP A 10 -16.28 -18.57 -3.97
N TRP A 11 -15.37 -19.33 -4.56
CA TRP A 11 -13.95 -19.03 -4.63
C TRP A 11 -13.32 -19.73 -5.82
N PHE A 12 -12.26 -19.13 -6.35
CA PHE A 12 -11.44 -19.76 -7.39
C PHE A 12 -9.98 -19.57 -7.00
N ALA A 13 -9.16 -20.61 -7.15
CA ALA A 13 -7.73 -20.51 -6.89
C ALA A 13 -6.94 -21.09 -8.06
N ARG A 14 -5.92 -20.35 -8.50
CA ARG A 14 -4.93 -20.83 -9.45
C ARG A 14 -3.56 -20.79 -8.80
N ILE A 15 -2.88 -21.93 -8.80
CA ILE A 15 -1.49 -22.03 -8.33
C ILE A 15 -0.57 -21.77 -9.52
N GLU A 16 0.28 -20.75 -9.39
CA GLU A 16 1.34 -20.45 -10.34
C GLU A 16 2.70 -20.69 -9.68
N MET A 17 3.58 -21.41 -10.36
CA MET A 17 4.97 -21.51 -9.96
C MET A 17 5.68 -20.24 -10.40
N GLN A 18 5.93 -19.32 -9.46
CA GLN A 18 6.79 -18.18 -9.76
C GLN A 18 8.19 -18.71 -10.09
N LEU A 19 8.92 -18.03 -10.98
CA LEU A 19 10.31 -18.35 -11.40
C LEU A 19 11.35 -18.47 -10.24
N ARG A 20 10.90 -18.34 -8.99
CA ARG A 20 11.67 -18.49 -7.75
C ARG A 20 11.30 -19.74 -6.93
N GLY A 21 10.54 -20.67 -7.51
CA GLY A 21 10.33 -22.03 -6.97
C GLY A 21 9.24 -22.18 -5.91
N SER A 22 8.71 -21.10 -5.35
CA SER A 22 7.58 -21.16 -4.42
C SER A 22 6.24 -21.11 -5.17
N PRO A 23 5.29 -22.03 -4.88
CA PRO A 23 3.94 -21.92 -5.41
C PRO A 23 3.26 -20.66 -4.86
N HIS A 24 2.70 -19.85 -5.76
CA HIS A 24 1.94 -18.66 -5.42
C HIS A 24 0.48 -18.84 -5.85
N SER A 25 -0.45 -18.59 -4.93
CA SER A 25 -1.88 -18.72 -5.21
C SER A 25 -2.48 -17.36 -5.58
N HIS A 26 -3.06 -17.28 -6.77
CA HIS A 26 -3.97 -16.19 -7.13
C HIS A 26 -5.41 -16.64 -6.84
N MET A 27 -6.07 -15.98 -5.89
CA MET A 27 -7.36 -16.45 -5.37
C MET A 27 -8.39 -15.32 -5.20
N PRO A 28 -9.34 -15.13 -6.15
CA PRO A 28 -10.57 -14.40 -5.89
C PRO A 28 -11.51 -15.17 -4.96
N VAL A 29 -12.16 -14.45 -4.06
CA VAL A 29 -13.12 -14.98 -3.08
C VAL A 29 -14.38 -14.11 -3.12
N TRP A 30 -15.55 -14.73 -3.28
CA TRP A 30 -16.85 -14.07 -3.27
C TRP A 30 -17.50 -14.25 -1.92
N VAL A 31 -17.61 -13.15 -1.17
CA VAL A 31 -18.21 -13.12 0.16
C VAL A 31 -19.65 -12.62 0.05
N GLU A 32 -20.56 -13.31 0.73
CA GLU A 32 -21.96 -12.90 0.87
C GLU A 32 -22.06 -11.50 1.48
N ASP A 33 -22.95 -10.68 0.93
CA ASP A 33 -23.23 -9.31 1.38
C ASP A 33 -22.03 -8.36 1.44
N ALA A 34 -20.90 -8.69 0.78
CA ALA A 34 -19.79 -7.76 0.65
C ALA A 34 -20.21 -6.51 -0.14
N PRO A 35 -19.82 -5.30 0.30
CA PRO A 35 -20.19 -4.06 -0.36
C PRO A 35 -19.57 -3.98 -1.76
N LYS A 36 -20.35 -3.50 -2.73
CA LYS A 36 -19.97 -3.53 -4.15
C LYS A 36 -19.51 -2.16 -4.61
N TYR A 37 -18.30 -2.10 -5.14
CA TYR A 37 -17.80 -0.94 -5.85
C TYR A 37 -18.31 -0.96 -7.29
N ASN A 38 -19.06 0.06 -7.69
CA ASN A 38 -19.69 0.18 -9.01
C ASN A 38 -19.01 1.23 -9.90
N GLY A 39 -17.77 1.62 -9.61
CA GLY A 39 -17.07 2.68 -10.34
C GLY A 39 -17.18 4.06 -9.67
N PRO A 40 -16.72 5.13 -10.34
CA PRO A 40 -16.69 6.49 -9.79
C PRO A 40 -18.04 7.04 -9.31
N GLN A 41 -19.15 6.49 -9.81
CA GLN A 41 -20.52 6.83 -9.44
C GLN A 41 -21.02 6.14 -8.16
N THR A 42 -20.20 5.31 -7.52
CA THR A 42 -20.55 4.66 -6.24
C THR A 42 -20.78 5.73 -5.18
N ASP A 43 -21.92 5.68 -4.51
CA ASP A 43 -22.30 6.66 -3.48
C ASP A 43 -21.38 6.59 -2.25
N GLU A 44 -21.26 7.69 -1.52
CA GLU A 44 -20.31 7.81 -0.42
C GLU A 44 -20.60 6.84 0.74
N LYS A 45 -21.87 6.49 0.99
CA LYS A 45 -22.23 5.52 2.03
C LYS A 45 -21.70 4.13 1.65
N THR A 46 -21.85 3.73 0.39
CA THR A 46 -21.28 2.47 -0.11
C THR A 46 -19.76 2.50 -0.12
N ARG A 47 -19.12 3.61 -0.49
CA ARG A 47 -17.66 3.77 -0.42
C ARG A 47 -17.14 3.60 1.01
N LEU A 48 -17.79 4.21 1.99
CA LEU A 48 -17.44 4.05 3.41
C LEU A 48 -17.64 2.60 3.88
N ALA A 49 -18.72 1.93 3.43
CA ALA A 49 -18.93 0.52 3.73
C ALA A 49 -17.82 -0.37 3.17
N ILE A 50 -17.33 -0.09 1.95
CA ILE A 50 -16.18 -0.80 1.36
C ILE A 50 -14.92 -0.61 2.20
N VAL A 51 -14.61 0.64 2.56
CA VAL A 51 -13.45 0.96 3.41
C VAL A 51 -13.54 0.22 4.75
N THR A 52 -14.69 0.28 5.40
CA THR A 52 -14.93 -0.40 6.69
C THR A 52 -14.81 -1.92 6.56
N PHE A 53 -15.30 -2.49 5.48
CA PHE A 53 -15.18 -3.92 5.19
C PHE A 53 -13.71 -4.34 5.01
N CYS A 54 -12.93 -3.56 4.28
CA CYS A 54 -11.49 -3.80 4.12
C CYS A 54 -10.75 -3.72 5.46
N ASP A 55 -10.97 -2.65 6.24
CA ASP A 55 -10.29 -2.40 7.51
C ASP A 55 -10.63 -3.46 8.59
N LYS A 56 -11.75 -4.16 8.45
CA LYS A 56 -12.11 -5.30 9.32
C LYS A 56 -11.14 -6.47 9.20
N TYR A 57 -10.60 -6.71 8.00
CA TYR A 57 -9.81 -7.91 7.69
C TYR A 57 -8.35 -7.59 7.35
N ILE A 58 -8.07 -6.37 6.91
CA ILE A 58 -6.75 -5.93 6.49
C ILE A 58 -6.29 -4.85 7.44
N THR A 59 -5.11 -5.02 8.03
CA THR A 59 -4.50 -4.03 8.90
C THR A 59 -3.03 -3.86 8.56
N THR A 60 -2.55 -2.64 8.72
CA THR A 60 -1.11 -2.30 8.69
C THR A 60 -0.57 -2.05 10.09
N ARG A 61 -1.31 -2.42 11.15
CA ARG A 61 -0.85 -2.27 12.54
C ARG A 61 0.43 -3.05 12.74
N PHE A 62 1.46 -2.34 13.19
CA PHE A 62 2.72 -2.91 13.60
C PHE A 62 2.87 -2.72 15.12
N PRO A 63 2.46 -3.71 15.94
CA PRO A 63 2.50 -3.57 17.39
C PRO A 63 3.94 -3.43 17.89
N SER A 64 4.13 -2.78 19.03
CA SER A 64 5.42 -2.72 19.70
C SER A 64 5.83 -4.11 20.24
N LEU A 65 7.11 -4.25 20.59
CA LEU A 65 7.62 -5.48 21.21
C LEU A 65 6.93 -5.75 22.56
N GLU A 66 6.59 -4.69 23.29
CA GLU A 66 5.91 -4.75 24.58
C GLU A 66 4.42 -5.12 24.43
N GLU A 67 3.77 -4.71 23.34
CA GLU A 67 2.36 -5.05 23.08
C GLU A 67 2.19 -6.51 22.69
N VAL A 68 2.84 -6.95 21.59
CA VAL A 68 2.71 -8.32 21.04
C VAL A 68 4.01 -8.71 20.33
N ALA A 69 5.00 -9.17 21.10
CA ALA A 69 6.34 -9.50 20.60
C ALA A 69 6.35 -10.49 19.41
N GLU A 70 5.51 -11.52 19.45
CA GLU A 70 5.42 -12.53 18.38
C GLU A 70 4.96 -11.90 17.05
N LEU A 71 3.84 -11.17 17.08
CA LEU A 71 3.30 -10.50 15.90
C LEU A 71 4.26 -9.42 15.39
N HIS A 72 4.93 -8.69 16.30
CA HIS A 72 5.98 -7.75 15.94
C HIS A 72 7.09 -8.45 15.14
N ASN A 73 7.61 -9.57 15.64
CA ASN A 73 8.70 -10.29 14.99
C ASN A 73 8.28 -10.83 13.62
N ILE A 74 7.07 -11.41 13.51
CA ILE A 74 6.53 -11.89 12.23
C ILE A 74 6.42 -10.74 11.23
N ILE A 75 5.81 -9.62 11.61
CA ILE A 75 5.65 -8.47 10.71
C ILE A 75 7.02 -7.95 10.27
N LYS A 76 7.94 -7.78 11.22
CA LYS A 76 9.31 -7.33 10.95
C LYS A 76 10.03 -8.26 9.97
N GLU A 77 9.92 -9.57 10.14
CA GLU A 77 10.62 -10.55 9.32
C GLU A 77 10.02 -10.69 7.91
N VAL A 78 8.69 -10.76 7.78
CA VAL A 78 8.04 -11.16 6.52
C VAL A 78 7.11 -10.13 5.90
N GLN A 79 6.80 -9.02 6.58
CA GLN A 79 5.91 -7.96 6.08
C GLN A 79 6.59 -6.58 5.97
N THR A 80 7.87 -6.44 6.33
CA THR A 80 8.61 -5.19 6.12
C THR A 80 9.56 -5.28 4.94
N HIS A 81 9.62 -4.19 4.17
CA HIS A 81 10.63 -4.04 3.13
C HIS A 81 11.98 -3.76 3.79
N SER A 82 13.02 -4.52 3.42
CA SER A 82 14.36 -4.34 3.99
C SER A 82 14.95 -2.96 3.63
N ARG A 83 15.39 -2.23 4.66
CA ARG A 83 16.17 -0.98 4.53
C ARG A 83 17.53 -1.21 3.87
N ASN A 84 18.05 -2.43 4.01
CA ASN A 84 19.26 -2.87 3.30
C ASN A 84 18.86 -3.37 1.91
N HIS A 85 18.54 -2.42 1.03
CA HIS A 85 18.10 -2.69 -0.34
C HIS A 85 19.08 -3.63 -1.07
N SER A 86 18.58 -4.81 -1.44
CA SER A 86 19.37 -5.81 -2.15
C SER A 86 19.73 -5.35 -3.58
N LYS A 87 20.70 -6.01 -4.22
CA LYS A 87 21.05 -5.76 -5.64
C LYS A 87 19.83 -5.86 -6.57
N SER A 88 18.90 -6.77 -6.30
CA SER A 88 17.67 -6.91 -7.09
C SER A 88 16.68 -5.78 -6.83
N CYS A 89 16.66 -5.22 -5.61
CA CYS A 89 15.87 -4.05 -5.26
C CYS A 89 16.38 -2.79 -5.98
N LEU A 90 17.69 -2.64 -6.12
CA LEU A 90 18.36 -1.52 -6.80
C LEU A 90 18.63 -1.78 -8.29
N LYS A 91 17.98 -2.78 -8.89
CA LYS A 91 18.28 -3.26 -10.25
C LYS A 91 18.32 -2.14 -11.32
N TYR A 92 17.38 -1.19 -11.24
CA TYR A 92 17.24 -0.12 -12.24
C TYR A 92 17.89 1.20 -11.80
N HIS A 93 18.08 1.40 -10.50
CA HIS A 93 18.61 2.65 -9.94
C HIS A 93 19.59 2.30 -8.83
N LYS A 94 20.83 2.81 -8.92
CA LYS A 94 21.88 2.53 -7.92
C LYS A 94 21.54 3.03 -6.52
N THR A 95 20.68 4.05 -6.42
CA THR A 95 20.41 4.76 -5.17
C THR A 95 18.94 4.75 -4.74
N MET A 96 18.03 4.24 -5.60
CA MET A 96 16.60 4.24 -5.33
C MET A 96 16.01 2.84 -5.41
N CYS A 97 15.11 2.54 -4.48
CA CYS A 97 14.31 1.32 -4.51
C CYS A 97 13.46 1.26 -5.79
N ARG A 98 13.59 0.19 -6.59
CA ARG A 98 12.76 0.00 -7.80
C ARG A 98 11.26 -0.13 -7.48
N PHE A 99 10.92 -0.48 -6.25
CA PHE A 99 9.54 -0.61 -5.79
C PHE A 99 9.00 0.69 -5.15
N GLY A 100 9.82 1.75 -5.09
CA GLY A 100 9.45 3.03 -4.52
C GLY A 100 9.28 3.01 -3.00
N PHE A 101 9.98 2.11 -2.29
CA PHE A 101 10.09 2.23 -0.82
C PHE A 101 11.15 3.27 -0.43
N PRO A 102 11.00 3.90 0.75
CA PRO A 102 9.79 3.85 1.59
C PRO A 102 8.65 4.61 0.88
N ARG A 103 7.41 4.11 1.03
CA ARG A 103 6.23 4.71 0.40
C ARG A 103 5.61 5.74 1.35
N PRO A 104 4.98 6.82 0.82
CA PRO A 104 4.18 7.71 1.65
C PRO A 104 3.10 6.91 2.39
N VAL A 105 2.89 7.21 3.66
CA VAL A 105 1.86 6.58 4.49
C VAL A 105 0.51 7.26 4.29
N ALA A 106 -0.56 6.46 4.35
CA ALA A 106 -1.93 6.94 4.43
C ALA A 106 -2.46 6.72 5.84
N ARG A 107 -3.11 7.73 6.43
CA ARG A 107 -3.69 7.64 7.79
C ARG A 107 -5.00 6.86 7.84
N ARG A 108 -5.64 6.67 6.70
CA ARG A 108 -6.90 5.96 6.55
C ARG A 108 -6.91 5.24 5.21
N THR A 109 -7.71 4.18 5.13
CA THR A 109 -8.01 3.53 3.87
C THR A 109 -8.95 4.44 3.05
N PHE A 110 -8.70 4.55 1.75
CA PHE A 110 -9.54 5.29 0.81
C PHE A 110 -9.47 4.65 -0.57
N ILE A 111 -10.49 4.91 -1.39
CA ILE A 111 -10.56 4.42 -2.77
C ILE A 111 -9.93 5.46 -3.70
N CYS A 112 -8.89 5.06 -4.43
CA CYS A 112 -8.27 5.87 -5.48
C CYS A 112 -8.97 5.63 -6.81
N GLU A 113 -9.36 6.71 -7.48
CA GLU A 113 -9.89 6.66 -8.85
C GLU A 113 -8.78 6.95 -9.87
N PRO A 114 -8.80 6.31 -11.05
CA PRO A 114 -7.90 6.67 -12.12
C PRO A 114 -8.10 8.14 -12.53
N ILE A 115 -7.01 8.91 -12.51
CA ILE A 115 -7.03 10.28 -13.03
C ILE A 115 -7.01 10.20 -14.57
N LYS A 116 -8.10 10.64 -15.21
CA LYS A 116 -8.12 10.86 -16.66
C LYS A 116 -7.55 12.24 -16.96
N ALA A 117 -6.38 12.27 -17.60
CA ALA A 117 -5.70 13.50 -17.99
C ALA A 117 -5.94 13.75 -19.49
N ASP A 118 -7.14 14.22 -19.80
CA ASP A 118 -7.61 14.37 -21.18
C ASP A 118 -7.16 15.70 -21.79
N SER A 119 -6.96 16.74 -20.97
CA SER A 119 -6.42 18.04 -21.40
C SER A 119 -4.92 18.18 -21.14
N ASP A 120 -4.26 19.05 -21.89
CA ASP A 120 -2.83 19.32 -21.69
C ASP A 120 -2.52 19.94 -20.33
N ALA A 121 -3.44 20.75 -19.79
CA ALA A 121 -3.35 21.25 -18.42
C ALA A 121 -3.38 20.12 -17.38
N GLN A 122 -4.27 19.13 -17.54
CA GLN A 122 -4.34 17.96 -16.65
C GLN A 122 -3.09 17.08 -16.77
N LYS A 123 -2.56 16.90 -17.99
CA LYS A 123 -1.31 16.16 -18.20
C LYS A 123 -0.14 16.85 -17.52
N GLU A 124 -0.06 18.17 -17.64
CA GLU A 124 1.01 18.95 -17.00
C GLU A 124 0.89 18.90 -15.47
N HIS A 125 -0.33 19.01 -14.93
CA HIS A 125 -0.58 18.82 -13.51
C HIS A 125 -0.14 17.42 -13.02
N CYS A 126 -0.45 16.36 -13.78
CA CYS A 126 0.01 15.01 -13.47
C CYS A 126 1.53 14.87 -13.49
N LYS A 127 2.24 15.56 -14.39
CA LYS A 127 3.72 15.59 -14.41
C LYS A 127 4.26 16.26 -13.15
N THR A 128 3.68 17.39 -12.75
CA THR A 128 4.05 18.10 -11.53
C THR A 128 3.87 17.21 -10.29
N ILE A 129 2.72 16.55 -10.15
CA ILE A 129 2.47 15.59 -9.05
C ILE A 129 3.50 14.46 -9.05
N LYS A 130 3.80 13.87 -10.21
CA LYS A 130 4.82 12.80 -10.34
C LYS A 130 6.22 13.28 -9.93
N LYS A 131 6.58 14.51 -10.28
CA LYS A 131 7.85 15.12 -9.88
C LYS A 131 7.93 15.26 -8.37
N VAL A 132 6.88 15.83 -7.75
CA VAL A 132 6.79 15.97 -6.29
C VAL A 132 6.90 14.62 -5.59
N LEU A 133 6.16 13.60 -6.05
CA LEU A 133 6.23 12.24 -5.49
C LEU A 133 7.63 11.64 -5.60
N THR A 134 8.34 11.90 -6.71
CA THR A 134 9.72 11.43 -6.90
C THR A 134 10.68 12.08 -5.90
N GLU A 135 10.54 13.38 -5.66
CA GLU A 135 11.36 14.12 -4.69
C GLU A 135 11.04 13.71 -3.23
N MET A 136 9.77 13.49 -2.91
CA MET A 136 9.35 12.94 -1.61
C MET A 136 9.99 11.57 -1.39
N ASN A 137 9.89 10.65 -2.37
CA ASN A 137 10.49 9.32 -2.28
C ASN A 137 12.01 9.39 -2.12
N ALA A 138 12.70 10.28 -2.84
CA ALA A 138 14.14 10.49 -2.69
C ALA A 138 14.50 10.97 -1.28
N THR A 139 13.74 11.93 -0.74
CA THR A 139 13.96 12.46 0.61
C THR A 139 13.75 11.36 1.67
N MET A 140 12.68 10.59 1.58
CA MET A 140 12.42 9.50 2.53
C MET A 140 13.46 8.38 2.43
N ASN A 141 13.96 8.06 1.22
CA ASN A 141 15.03 7.08 1.04
C ASN A 141 16.34 7.48 1.75
N VAL A 142 16.62 8.79 1.86
CA VAL A 142 17.76 9.28 2.63
C VAL A 142 17.48 9.12 4.12
N LEU A 143 16.32 9.58 4.58
CA LEU A 143 15.92 9.54 6.00
C LEU A 143 15.84 8.10 6.56
N GLU A 144 15.33 7.13 5.79
CA GLU A 144 15.20 5.73 6.22
C GLU A 144 16.56 5.04 6.49
N LYS A 145 17.64 5.54 5.87
CA LYS A 145 19.00 5.06 6.13
C LYS A 145 19.55 5.56 7.48
N GLU A 146 19.10 6.73 7.91
CA GLU A 146 19.58 7.38 9.13
C GLU A 146 18.75 6.93 10.34
N LYS A 147 17.43 6.75 10.17
CA LYS A 147 16.52 6.41 11.25
C LYS A 147 15.30 5.62 10.79
N MET A 148 14.56 5.09 11.76
CA MET A 148 13.19 4.65 11.57
C MET A 148 12.31 5.86 11.28
N LEU A 149 11.55 5.82 10.19
CA LEU A 149 10.62 6.90 9.84
C LEU A 149 9.41 6.90 10.79
N LEU A 150 9.06 8.08 11.28
CA LEU A 150 7.90 8.33 12.12
C LEU A 150 6.81 9.08 11.35
N TRP A 151 5.58 9.08 11.86
CA TRP A 151 4.47 9.86 11.28
C TRP A 151 4.83 11.32 11.03
N SER A 152 5.57 11.95 11.95
CA SER A 152 6.02 13.33 11.81
C SER A 152 6.95 13.55 10.61
N ASP A 153 7.75 12.56 10.22
CA ASP A 153 8.60 12.65 9.03
C ASP A 153 7.76 12.75 7.76
N PHE A 154 6.67 11.99 7.70
CA PHE A 154 5.71 12.05 6.60
C PHE A 154 4.90 13.36 6.62
N ASP A 155 4.42 13.78 7.78
CA ASP A 155 3.67 15.04 7.93
C ASP A 155 4.51 16.24 7.48
N ASN A 156 5.79 16.29 7.90
CA ASN A 156 6.72 17.33 7.49
C ASN A 156 6.94 17.36 5.98
N LEU A 157 6.98 16.20 5.32
CA LEU A 157 7.07 16.13 3.86
C LEU A 157 5.78 16.65 3.19
N LEU A 158 4.62 16.25 3.68
CA LEU A 158 3.35 16.73 3.14
C LEU A 158 3.22 18.25 3.26
N ILE A 159 3.64 18.83 4.40
CA ILE A 159 3.69 20.28 4.61
C ILE A 159 4.69 20.94 3.66
N LYS A 160 5.92 20.41 3.55
CA LYS A 160 6.97 20.96 2.68
C LYS A 160 6.53 21.07 1.22
N TYR A 161 5.75 20.10 0.75
CA TYR A 161 5.27 20.05 -0.62
C TYR A 161 3.85 20.61 -0.81
N ASN A 162 3.28 21.22 0.23
CA ASN A 162 1.91 21.78 0.23
C ASN A 162 0.88 20.77 -0.30
N TRP A 163 1.00 19.51 0.13
CA TRP A 163 0.16 18.39 -0.29
C TRP A 163 -1.08 18.21 0.61
N THR A 164 -1.14 18.93 1.73
CA THR A 164 -2.25 18.87 2.70
C THR A 164 -3.39 19.82 2.34
#